data_AF-A0A2T7SP69-F1
#
_entry.id   AF-A0A2T7SP69-F1
#
_cell.length_a   1.000
_cell.length_b   1.000
_cell.length_c   1.000
_cell.angle_alpha   90.00
_cell.angle_beta   90.00
_cell.angle_gamma   90.00
#
_symmetry.space_group_name_H-M   'P 1'
#
loop_
_entity.id
_entity.type
_entity.pdbx_description
1 polymer ?
#
loop_
_entity_poly.entity_id
_entity_poly.type
_entity_poly.pdbx_seq_one_letter_code
_entity_poly.pdbx_strand_id
1 'polypeptide(L)'
;MPKLSPTQAPEVKLDSAAASVEVSLTTEQRRGLFEKPGSVVVAIVELTSKSYTGHAEGEEKEPQVKVRVTGCEVARTDAEAATLLEAKRAMWRARRMDGTLDEVGPGPRDPEAVIGTAFAAYPSEDEYKAHERAREAKRRDEYVR
;
A
#
# COMPACT_ATOMS: atom_id res chain seq x y z
N MET A 1 2.00 -22.49 11.33
CA MET A 1 0.82 -21.69 10.92
C MET A 1 -0.32 -22.66 10.64
N PRO A 2 -1.53 -22.40 11.14
CA PRO A 2 -2.71 -23.17 10.74
C PRO A 2 -2.90 -23.05 9.24
N LYS A 3 -3.28 -24.16 8.62
CA LYS A 3 -3.52 -24.25 7.18
C LYS A 3 -5.03 -24.24 6.96
N LEU A 4 -5.51 -23.32 6.15
CA LEU A 4 -6.88 -23.32 5.66
C LEU A 4 -7.02 -24.39 4.57
N SER A 5 -8.24 -24.92 4.39
CA SER A 5 -8.51 -25.75 3.21
C SER A 5 -8.38 -24.90 1.93
N PRO A 6 -8.12 -25.50 0.76
CA PRO A 6 -8.02 -24.77 -0.50
C PRO A 6 -9.29 -23.98 -0.88
N THR A 7 -10.43 -24.32 -0.29
CA THR A 7 -11.73 -23.68 -0.54
C THR A 7 -12.11 -22.63 0.49
N GLN A 8 -11.34 -22.49 1.58
CA GLN A 8 -11.61 -21.51 2.64
C GLN A 8 -10.86 -20.20 2.37
N ALA A 9 -11.60 -19.09 2.34
CA ALA A 9 -11.04 -17.74 2.29
C ALA A 9 -11.19 -17.06 3.66
N PRO A 10 -10.10 -16.53 4.25
CA PRO A 10 -10.20 -15.82 5.51
C PRO A 10 -10.82 -14.43 5.31
N GLU A 11 -11.61 -13.99 6.29
CA GLU A 11 -12.01 -12.59 6.40
C GLU A 11 -10.78 -11.71 6.63
N VAL A 12 -10.62 -10.65 5.83
CA VAL A 12 -9.50 -9.70 5.98
C VAL A 12 -9.97 -8.48 6.76
N LYS A 13 -9.31 -8.19 7.88
CA LYS A 13 -9.58 -7.01 8.72
C LYS A 13 -8.39 -6.07 8.70
N LEU A 14 -8.66 -4.77 8.67
CA LEU A 14 -7.62 -3.77 8.82
C LEU A 14 -7.28 -3.60 10.31
N ASP A 15 -6.00 -3.67 10.61
CA ASP A 15 -5.46 -3.36 11.93
C ASP A 15 -5.56 -1.86 12.20
N SER A 16 -5.83 -1.47 13.45
CA SER A 16 -6.05 -0.07 13.82
C SER A 16 -4.77 0.78 13.84
N ALA A 17 -3.58 0.18 13.72
CA ALA A 17 -2.35 0.95 13.67
C ALA A 17 -2.18 1.65 12.30
N ALA A 18 -2.16 2.98 12.33
CA ALA A 18 -2.12 3.83 11.14
C ALA A 18 -0.86 4.70 11.03
N ALA A 19 0.20 4.40 11.81
CA ALA A 19 1.40 5.25 11.88
C ALA A 19 2.03 5.52 10.50
N SER A 20 2.11 4.50 9.63
CA SER A 20 2.65 4.67 8.27
C SER A 20 1.78 5.58 7.39
N VAL A 21 0.45 5.57 7.57
CA VAL A 21 -0.47 6.48 6.86
C VAL A 21 -0.33 7.90 7.39
N GLU A 22 -0.19 8.03 8.70
CA GLU A 22 -0.05 9.33 9.33
C GLU A 22 1.23 10.04 8.85
N VAL A 23 2.36 9.33 8.81
CA VAL A 23 3.67 9.89 8.40
C VAL A 23 3.71 10.29 6.91
N SER A 24 2.96 9.61 6.04
CA SER A 24 2.97 9.90 4.60
C SER A 24 2.09 11.08 4.19
N LEU A 25 1.23 11.57 5.09
CA LEU A 25 0.38 12.73 4.84
C LEU A 25 1.12 14.04 5.11
N THR A 26 0.97 15.00 4.19
CA THR A 26 1.35 16.39 4.43
C THR A 26 0.43 17.03 5.48
N THR A 27 0.92 18.09 6.16
CA THR A 27 0.12 18.86 7.12
C THR A 27 -1.18 19.40 6.51
N GLU A 28 -1.11 19.86 5.26
CA GLU A 28 -2.27 20.38 4.54
C GLU A 28 -3.32 19.30 4.30
N GLN A 29 -2.91 18.10 3.88
CA GLN A 29 -3.82 16.98 3.67
C GLN A 29 -4.50 16.55 4.98
N ARG A 30 -3.75 16.46 6.08
CA ARG A 30 -4.33 16.14 7.40
C ARG A 30 -5.38 17.17 7.81
N ARG A 31 -5.07 18.45 7.62
CA ARG A 31 -5.99 19.54 7.90
C ARG A 31 -7.22 19.48 7.01
N GLY A 32 -7.04 19.24 5.71
CA GLY A 32 -8.13 19.10 4.75
C GLY A 32 -9.08 17.96 5.09
N LEU A 33 -8.56 16.80 5.51
CA LEU A 33 -9.36 15.65 5.95
C LEU A 33 -10.22 15.98 7.18
N PHE A 34 -9.72 16.83 8.08
CA PHE A 34 -10.45 17.26 9.26
C PHE A 34 -11.49 18.36 8.94
N GLU A 35 -11.08 19.39 8.22
CA GLU A 35 -11.91 20.59 7.96
C GLU A 35 -12.93 20.39 6.85
N LYS A 36 -12.72 19.42 5.95
CA LYS A 36 -13.60 19.11 4.83
C LYS A 36 -13.99 17.62 4.86
N PRO A 37 -14.96 17.23 5.70
CA PRO A 37 -15.47 15.86 5.72
C PRO A 37 -15.92 15.41 4.33
N GLY A 38 -15.53 14.19 3.95
CA GLY A 38 -15.77 13.64 2.61
C GLY A 38 -14.70 13.99 1.57
N SER A 39 -13.67 14.76 1.94
CA SER A 39 -12.47 14.89 1.11
C SER A 39 -11.74 13.54 0.98
N VAL A 40 -11.08 13.36 -0.15
CA VAL A 40 -10.41 12.11 -0.51
C VAL A 40 -8.93 12.38 -0.75
N VAL A 41 -8.08 11.60 -0.08
CA VAL A 41 -6.66 11.48 -0.41
C VAL A 41 -6.42 10.12 -1.04
N VAL A 42 -5.54 10.04 -2.03
CA VAL A 42 -5.24 8.81 -2.75
C VAL A 42 -3.83 8.36 -2.38
N ALA A 43 -3.68 7.08 -2.04
CA ALA A 43 -2.41 6.51 -1.59
C ALA A 43 -2.16 5.13 -2.20
N ILE A 44 -0.88 4.76 -2.31
CA ILE A 44 -0.43 3.38 -2.50
C ILE A 44 -0.01 2.84 -1.13
N VAL A 45 -0.41 1.60 -0.82
CA VAL A 45 -0.14 0.97 0.48
C VAL A 45 0.44 -0.43 0.32
N GLU A 46 1.32 -0.78 1.25
CA GLU A 46 1.77 -2.15 1.49
C GLU A 46 1.02 -2.73 2.69
N LEU A 47 0.41 -3.91 2.51
CA LEU A 47 -0.35 -4.61 3.55
C LEU A 47 0.43 -5.82 4.07
N THR A 48 0.78 -5.81 5.35
CA THR A 48 1.44 -6.92 6.02
C THR A 48 0.48 -7.66 6.95
N SER A 49 0.41 -8.99 6.86
CA SER A 49 -0.30 -9.82 7.84
C SER A 49 0.36 -9.72 9.23
N LYS A 50 -0.42 -9.35 10.26
CA LYS A 50 0.08 -9.14 11.63
C LYS A 50 -0.44 -10.16 12.63
N SER A 51 -1.70 -10.55 12.51
CA SER A 51 -2.27 -11.61 13.32
C SER A 51 -3.31 -12.38 12.52
N TYR A 52 -3.47 -13.64 12.85
CA TYR A 52 -4.53 -14.48 12.31
C TYR A 52 -5.32 -15.08 13.47
N THR A 53 -6.59 -15.37 13.23
CA THR A 53 -7.43 -16.16 14.13
C THR A 53 -7.83 -17.40 13.33
N GLY A 54 -7.22 -18.52 13.68
CA GLY A 54 -7.57 -19.86 13.19
C GLY A 54 -7.95 -20.69 14.40
N HIS A 55 -9.07 -21.42 14.31
CA HIS A 55 -9.71 -21.99 15.49
C HIS A 55 -9.18 -23.38 15.81
N ALA A 56 -9.32 -23.78 17.08
CA ALA A 56 -9.21 -25.16 17.51
C ALA A 56 -10.46 -25.96 17.04
N GLU A 57 -10.38 -27.28 16.99
CA GLU A 57 -11.53 -28.15 16.69
C GLU A 57 -12.72 -27.83 17.62
N GLY A 58 -13.84 -27.38 17.05
CA GLY A 58 -15.11 -27.17 17.77
C GLY A 58 -15.56 -25.72 17.98
N GLU A 59 -14.80 -24.70 17.54
CA GLU A 59 -15.25 -23.29 17.60
C GLU A 59 -15.83 -22.84 16.23
N GLU A 60 -17.11 -22.43 16.22
CA GLU A 60 -17.76 -21.79 15.06
C GLU A 60 -17.34 -20.32 14.95
N LYS A 61 -16.11 -20.07 14.52
CA LYS A 61 -15.72 -18.76 14.02
C LYS A 61 -15.24 -18.91 12.58
N GLU A 62 -15.45 -17.89 11.78
CA GLU A 62 -14.82 -17.84 10.45
C GLU A 62 -13.33 -17.53 10.60
N PRO A 63 -12.44 -18.07 9.74
CA PRO A 63 -11.03 -17.73 9.78
C PRO A 63 -10.82 -16.25 9.45
N GLN A 64 -9.96 -15.56 10.21
CA GLN A 64 -9.71 -14.13 10.03
C GLN A 64 -8.22 -13.82 9.99
N VAL A 65 -7.83 -12.83 9.19
CA VAL A 65 -6.49 -12.26 9.17
C VAL A 65 -6.57 -10.75 9.33
N LYS A 66 -5.78 -10.21 10.27
CA LYS A 66 -5.58 -8.77 10.42
C LYS A 66 -4.36 -8.35 9.64
N VAL A 67 -4.56 -7.46 8.67
CA VAL A 67 -3.49 -6.82 7.89
C VAL A 67 -3.25 -5.41 8.40
N ARG A 68 -2.01 -4.96 8.40
CA ARG A 68 -1.60 -3.60 8.76
C ARG A 68 -0.96 -2.92 7.56
N VAL A 69 -1.25 -1.63 7.38
CA VAL A 69 -0.49 -0.79 6.46
C VAL A 69 0.91 -0.59 7.02
N THR A 70 1.93 -1.15 6.36
CA THR A 70 3.33 -1.06 6.78
C THR A 70 4.12 -0.04 5.97
N GLY A 71 3.83 0.05 4.67
CA GLY A 71 4.29 1.12 3.78
C GLY A 71 3.10 1.91 3.27
N CYS A 72 3.24 3.23 3.14
CA CYS A 72 2.20 4.10 2.61
C CYS A 72 2.86 5.32 1.96
N GLU A 73 2.45 5.65 0.74
CA GLU A 73 2.79 6.91 0.09
C GLU A 73 1.52 7.55 -0.46
N VAL A 74 1.31 8.82 -0.11
CA VAL A 74 0.11 9.59 -0.48
C VAL A 74 0.46 10.52 -1.64
N ALA A 75 -0.42 10.60 -2.63
CA ALA A 75 -0.30 11.57 -3.72
C ALA A 75 -0.24 13.00 -3.16
N ARG A 76 0.82 13.73 -3.47
CA ARG A 76 1.10 15.10 -3.03
C ARG A 76 0.53 16.16 -3.97
N THR A 77 0.16 15.78 -5.19
CA THR A 77 -0.46 16.67 -6.18
C THR A 77 -1.64 16.00 -6.87
N ASP A 78 -2.51 16.81 -7.50
CA ASP A 78 -3.65 16.31 -8.27
C ASP A 78 -3.20 15.42 -9.45
N ALA A 79 -2.03 15.70 -10.04
CA ALA A 79 -1.48 14.87 -11.11
C ALA A 79 -1.06 13.49 -10.59
N GLU A 80 -0.40 13.44 -9.43
CA GLU A 80 -0.07 12.16 -8.77
C GLU A 80 -1.36 11.39 -8.44
N ALA A 81 -2.37 12.07 -7.88
CA ALA A 81 -3.64 11.46 -7.53
C ALA A 81 -4.38 10.92 -8.77
N ALA A 82 -4.39 11.66 -9.88
CA ALA A 82 -4.97 11.23 -11.14
C ALA A 82 -4.29 9.97 -11.68
N THR A 83 -2.95 9.92 -11.63
CA THR A 83 -2.16 8.75 -12.01
C THR A 83 -2.52 7.52 -11.17
N LEU A 84 -2.60 7.67 -9.84
CA LEU A 84 -3.00 6.57 -8.95
C LEU A 84 -4.43 6.08 -9.23
N LEU A 85 -5.35 7.00 -9.52
CA LEU A 85 -6.73 6.66 -9.86
C LEU A 85 -6.82 5.92 -11.19
N GLU A 86 -6.01 6.29 -12.19
CA GLU A 86 -5.98 5.56 -13.46
C GLU A 86 -5.35 4.17 -13.29
N ALA A 87 -4.26 4.04 -12.52
CA ALA A 87 -3.70 2.73 -12.18
C ALA A 87 -4.75 1.83 -11.51
N LYS A 88 -5.52 2.37 -10.54
CA LYS A 88 -6.63 1.66 -9.91
C LYS A 88 -7.69 1.21 -10.92
N ARG A 89 -8.08 2.06 -11.88
CA ARG A 89 -9.04 1.73 -12.94
C ARG A 89 -8.49 0.66 -13.88
N ALA A 90 -7.22 0.74 -14.25
CA ALA A 90 -6.55 -0.25 -15.08
C ALA A 90 -6.54 -1.63 -14.42
N MET A 91 -6.19 -1.71 -13.13
CA MET A 91 -6.26 -2.95 -12.35
C MET A 91 -7.69 -3.51 -12.27
N TRP A 92 -8.70 -2.65 -12.13
CA TRP A 92 -10.10 -3.08 -12.15
C TRP A 92 -10.52 -3.62 -13.52
N ARG A 93 -10.11 -2.96 -14.61
CA ARG A 93 -10.36 -3.42 -15.99
C ARG A 93 -9.73 -4.79 -16.23
N ALA A 94 -8.46 -4.98 -15.83
CA ALA A 94 -7.78 -6.26 -15.93
C ALA A 94 -8.56 -7.38 -15.22
N ARG A 95 -8.91 -7.20 -13.95
CA ARG A 95 -9.71 -8.19 -13.19
C ARG A 95 -11.06 -8.52 -13.86
N ARG A 96 -11.72 -7.50 -14.42
CA ARG A 96 -12.99 -7.70 -15.12
C ARG A 96 -12.83 -8.49 -16.41
N MET A 97 -11.75 -8.25 -17.15
CA MET A 97 -11.43 -9.00 -18.37
C MET A 97 -11.04 -10.44 -18.07
N ASP A 98 -10.29 -10.65 -16.98
CA ASP A 98 -9.83 -11.98 -16.56
C ASP A 98 -10.93 -12.81 -15.87
N GLY A 99 -12.14 -12.25 -15.66
CA GLY A 99 -13.21 -12.91 -14.91
C GLY A 99 -12.92 -13.06 -13.41
N THR A 100 -11.82 -12.49 -12.92
CA THR A 100 -11.34 -12.62 -11.53
C THR A 100 -11.95 -11.62 -10.55
N LEU A 101 -13.06 -10.96 -10.93
CA LEU A 101 -13.80 -10.13 -9.98
C LEU A 101 -14.35 -10.95 -8.81
N ASP A 102 -14.67 -12.21 -9.06
CA ASP A 102 -15.22 -13.16 -8.08
C ASP A 102 -14.20 -14.25 -7.67
N GLU A 103 -13.03 -14.33 -8.30
CA GLU A 103 -12.02 -15.35 -7.98
C GLU A 103 -11.03 -14.89 -6.90
N VAL A 104 -10.99 -15.65 -5.81
CA VAL A 104 -9.92 -15.60 -4.81
C VAL A 104 -8.72 -16.39 -5.36
N GLY A 105 -7.88 -15.75 -6.18
CA GLY A 105 -6.72 -16.41 -6.80
C GLY A 105 -5.73 -15.43 -7.46
N PRO A 106 -4.48 -15.86 -7.73
CA PRO A 106 -3.44 -14.99 -8.26
C PRO A 106 -3.68 -14.75 -9.76
N GLY A 107 -4.27 -13.59 -10.09
CA GLY A 107 -4.48 -13.17 -11.48
C GLY A 107 -3.16 -13.05 -12.28
N PRO A 108 -3.22 -13.09 -13.63
CA PRO A 108 -2.04 -13.10 -14.49
C PRO A 108 -1.22 -11.80 -14.45
N ARG A 109 0.04 -11.96 -14.87
CA ARG A 109 1.20 -11.10 -14.63
C ARG A 109 1.49 -10.14 -15.80
N ASP A 110 1.49 -8.84 -15.51
CA ASP A 110 2.59 -7.90 -15.81
C ASP A 110 2.25 -6.49 -15.21
N PRO A 111 2.47 -6.29 -13.90
CA PRO A 111 2.27 -4.98 -13.26
C PRO A 111 3.30 -3.94 -13.70
N GLU A 112 4.47 -4.36 -14.19
CA GLU A 112 5.56 -3.49 -14.63
C GLU A 112 5.17 -2.70 -15.88
N ALA A 113 4.46 -3.30 -16.83
CA ALA A 113 4.00 -2.60 -18.04
C ALA A 113 3.01 -1.46 -17.76
N VAL A 114 2.16 -1.62 -16.72
CA VAL A 114 1.10 -0.64 -16.38
C VAL A 114 1.62 0.47 -15.46
N ILE A 115 2.55 0.14 -14.57
CA ILE A 115 3.06 1.06 -13.54
C ILE A 115 4.37 1.74 -14.00
N GLY A 116 5.24 1.03 -14.74
CA GLY A 116 6.57 1.52 -15.10
C GLY A 116 6.59 2.81 -15.92
N THR A 117 5.61 3.01 -16.80
CA THR A 117 5.49 4.27 -17.56
C THR A 117 4.98 5.45 -16.72
N ALA A 118 4.11 5.18 -15.73
CA ALA A 118 3.53 6.19 -14.87
C ALA A 118 4.52 6.74 -13.82
N PHE A 119 5.49 5.94 -13.40
CA PHE A 119 6.48 6.32 -12.40
C PHE A 119 7.87 6.61 -12.97
N ALA A 120 8.04 6.63 -14.29
CA ALA A 120 9.33 6.90 -14.94
C ALA A 120 9.95 8.28 -14.60
N ALA A 121 9.12 9.23 -14.16
CA ALA A 121 9.57 10.56 -13.71
C ALA A 121 9.93 10.63 -12.21
N TYR A 122 9.77 9.53 -11.46
CA TYR A 122 10.12 9.45 -10.05
C TYR A 122 11.57 9.02 -9.87
N PRO A 123 12.24 9.49 -8.79
CA PRO A 123 13.58 9.02 -8.47
C PRO A 123 13.60 7.51 -8.31
N SER A 124 14.57 6.88 -8.96
CA SER A 124 14.88 5.47 -8.79
C SER A 124 15.45 5.18 -7.40
N GLU A 125 15.37 3.90 -7.01
CA GLU A 125 15.97 3.40 -5.75
C GLU A 125 17.47 3.71 -5.65
N ASP A 126 18.18 3.71 -6.79
CA ASP A 126 19.61 4.02 -6.85
C ASP A 126 19.90 5.51 -6.65
N GLU A 127 19.07 6.39 -7.21
CA GLU A 127 19.14 7.84 -6.98
C GLU A 127 18.85 8.19 -5.52
N TYR A 128 17.86 7.53 -4.91
CA TYR A 128 17.56 7.68 -3.48
C TYR A 128 18.75 7.26 -2.60
N LYS A 129 19.34 6.08 -2.86
CA LYS A 129 20.54 5.61 -2.13
C LYS A 129 21.75 6.51 -2.33
N ALA A 130 21.91 7.11 -3.51
CA ALA A 130 22.98 8.08 -3.76
C ALA A 130 22.77 9.37 -2.94
N HIS A 131 21.54 9.86 -2.87
CA HIS A 131 21.18 11.04 -2.06
C HIS A 131 21.43 10.81 -0.57
N GLU A 132 21.01 9.66 -0.01
CA GLU A 132 21.23 9.34 1.41
C GLU A 132 22.72 9.24 1.75
N ARG A 133 23.52 8.59 0.89
CA ARG A 133 24.99 8.53 1.05
C ARG A 133 25.63 9.92 1.03
N ALA A 134 25.19 10.81 0.14
CA ALA A 134 25.71 12.18 0.07
C ALA A 134 25.36 13.00 1.32
N ARG A 135 24.16 12.80 1.87
CA ARG A 135 23.71 13.45 3.10
C ARG A 135 24.47 12.93 4.32
N GLU A 136 24.75 11.64 4.39
CA GLU A 136 25.60 11.05 5.43
C GLU A 136 27.04 11.55 5.37
N ALA A 137 27.63 11.65 4.17
CA ALA A 137 28.98 12.19 3.98
C ALA A 137 29.08 13.64 4.46
N LYS A 138 28.13 14.50 4.06
CA LYS A 138 28.08 15.91 4.52
C LYS A 138 28.02 16.04 6.04
N ARG A 139 27.16 15.22 6.67
CA ARG A 139 27.03 15.20 8.14
C ARG A 139 28.31 14.72 8.83
N ARG A 140 29.02 13.75 8.24
CA ARG A 140 30.32 13.30 8.80
C ARG A 140 31.38 14.39 8.69
N ASP A 141 31.43 15.10 7.57
CA ASP A 141 32.42 16.17 7.35
C ASP A 141 32.15 17.40 8.24
N GLU A 142 30.89 17.68 8.60
CA GLU A 142 30.53 18.71 9.58
C GLU A 142 30.95 18.36 11.02
N TYR A 143 30.94 17.08 11.40
CA TYR A 143 31.33 16.62 12.74
C TYR A 143 32.85 16.47 12.95
N VAL A 144 33.63 16.54 11.88
CA VAL A 144 35.11 16.42 11.89
C VAL A 144 35.79 17.81 11.88
N ARG A 145 35.01 18.91 11.91
CA ARG A 145 35.47 20.28 12.14
C ARG A 145 35.20 20.74 13.56
#